data_AF-A0A955DCM7-F1
#
_entry.id   AF-A0A955DCM7-F1
#
_cell.length_a   1.000
_cell.length_b   1.000
_cell.length_c   1.000
_cell.angle_alpha   90.00
_cell.angle_beta   90.00
_cell.angle_gamma   90.00
#
_symmetry.space_group_name_H-M   'P 1'
#
loop_
_entity.id
_entity.type
_entity.pdbx_description
1 polymer ?
#
loop_
_entity_poly.entity_id
_entity_poly.type
_entity_poly.pdbx_seq_one_letter_code
_entity_poly.pdbx_strand_id
1 'polypeptide(L)'
;MTDRGQAWRWVRCTVALLAACGILVGIVAPASAQDDGTSDRTNAAYWYGLALARHASIPREQLAALESYREGDTVTDAVRSARAALMPVFDAMDRAARSSSVDFALDYDRGFRMSAPHLGGLRTVARLMRQDATVSFHESDSAAAAARLATIYRVADQVSRDRLVISSLHGQVIFAMADELVGRAIDRGRFTPADADRLAQAIRSFDEADPFRFGEALAIERAFMSDWVITEFGGEGARSPEELSGLVDDPVARLEIAMLEPSQIVSDANNAAVMMDAVLVAFGEDDPELARHDLARIAGEVKDGDFGVLARAMAPDFVRLYERLLESRRLVAGRRAWLSALSSGVVASGAVPLRAFANAAEWYLEAIRELEVLAPADLQTIRQVAMRPELPPDDTQVSLLLRQEPIVHALIEAATLDRCDFSIAGAARPAALPPYLPGMRVAAWLLQADAVRLVHAGETDRAVERHVASYRMVAHLASDRSIPSSLTAHRLFLNLATDTRRFVEHGILVSPQRETLGAQLDRLTQADPFGYLQAIARERADLAKQIPTPRID
;
A
#
# COMPACT_ATOMS: atom_id res chain seq x y z
N MET A 1 20.71 -4.91 9.83
CA MET A 1 20.66 -4.93 8.34
C MET A 1 19.23 -5.22 7.96
N THR A 2 18.47 -4.16 7.64
CA THR A 2 17.01 -4.15 7.65
C THR A 2 16.43 -4.52 6.29
N ASP A 3 15.48 -5.46 6.32
CA ASP A 3 14.72 -5.98 5.19
C ASP A 3 13.69 -4.94 4.70
N ARG A 4 14.21 -3.86 4.07
CA ARG A 4 13.43 -2.90 3.28
C ARG A 4 13.07 -3.44 1.87
N GLY A 5 13.29 -4.75 1.64
CA GLY A 5 13.38 -5.35 0.32
C GLY A 5 12.06 -5.49 -0.43
N GLN A 6 10.91 -5.60 0.24
CA GLN A 6 9.64 -5.89 -0.46
C GLN A 6 8.92 -4.67 -1.01
N ALA A 7 8.74 -3.59 -0.25
CA ALA A 7 8.25 -2.33 -0.83
C ALA A 7 9.20 -1.82 -1.94
N TRP A 8 10.51 -2.05 -1.78
CA TRP A 8 11.50 -1.81 -2.83
C TRP A 8 11.45 -2.79 -4.00
N ARG A 9 11.01 -4.04 -3.81
CA ARG A 9 10.76 -5.00 -4.91
C ARG A 9 9.52 -4.62 -5.71
N TRP A 10 8.47 -4.10 -5.07
CA TRP A 10 7.29 -3.55 -5.76
C TRP A 10 7.65 -2.30 -6.57
N VAL A 11 8.40 -1.37 -5.98
CA VAL A 11 8.95 -0.22 -6.72
C VAL A 11 9.93 -0.69 -7.80
N ARG A 12 10.78 -1.70 -7.58
CA ARG A 12 11.70 -2.24 -8.61
C ARG A 12 11.00 -2.99 -9.73
N CYS A 13 9.92 -3.72 -9.47
CA CYS A 13 9.15 -4.39 -10.52
C CYS A 13 8.32 -3.41 -11.34
N THR A 14 7.86 -2.32 -10.73
CA THR A 14 7.21 -1.21 -11.45
C THR A 14 8.26 -0.33 -12.15
N VAL A 15 9.42 -0.08 -11.55
CA VAL A 15 10.56 0.61 -12.18
C VAL A 15 11.18 -0.24 -13.28
N ALA A 16 11.20 -1.57 -13.19
CA ALA A 16 11.65 -2.45 -14.26
C ALA A 16 10.64 -2.48 -15.42
N LEU A 17 9.34 -2.43 -15.12
CA LEU A 17 8.31 -2.27 -16.16
C LEU A 17 8.39 -0.87 -16.81
N LEU A 18 8.57 0.19 -16.01
CA LEU A 18 8.73 1.56 -16.48
C LEU A 18 10.10 1.80 -17.16
N ALA A 19 11.14 1.05 -16.80
CA ALA A 19 12.44 1.07 -17.45
C ALA A 19 12.44 0.24 -18.74
N ALA A 20 11.66 -0.85 -18.81
CA ALA A 20 11.34 -1.55 -20.04
C ALA A 20 10.41 -0.74 -20.96
N CYS A 21 9.78 0.32 -20.45
CA CYS A 21 9.07 1.32 -21.25
C CYS A 21 9.93 2.56 -21.59
N GLY A 22 11.26 2.48 -21.50
CA GLY A 22 12.15 3.51 -22.05
C GLY A 22 11.97 4.94 -21.50
N ILE A 23 11.59 5.11 -20.23
CA ILE A 23 11.51 6.46 -19.64
C ILE A 23 12.92 6.98 -19.34
N LEU A 24 13.56 7.54 -20.36
CA LEU A 24 14.69 8.45 -20.20
C LEU A 24 14.25 9.62 -19.31
N VAL A 25 15.00 9.88 -18.24
CA VAL A 25 14.89 11.10 -17.43
C VAL A 25 15.38 12.27 -18.29
N GLY A 26 14.54 12.69 -19.24
CA GLY A 26 14.71 13.96 -19.93
C GLY A 26 14.54 15.08 -18.91
N ILE A 27 15.46 16.04 -18.93
CA ILE A 27 15.22 17.34 -18.29
C ILE A 27 13.88 17.83 -18.84
N VAL A 28 12.90 18.03 -17.94
CA VAL A 28 11.58 18.56 -18.29
C VAL A 28 11.81 19.96 -18.86
N ALA A 29 11.97 20.06 -20.17
CA ALA A 29 11.56 21.27 -20.85
C ALA A 29 10.06 21.40 -20.53
N PRO A 30 9.59 22.50 -19.93
CA PRO A 30 8.17 22.70 -19.75
C PRO A 30 7.56 22.47 -21.13
N ALA A 31 6.65 21.49 -21.23
CA ALA A 31 5.82 21.37 -22.42
C ALA A 31 5.24 22.77 -22.60
N SER A 32 5.72 23.49 -23.60
CA SER A 32 5.22 24.80 -23.92
C SER A 32 3.83 24.54 -24.48
N ALA A 33 2.85 24.41 -23.57
CA ALA A 33 1.52 24.86 -23.87
C ALA A 33 1.74 26.25 -24.44
N GLN A 34 1.62 26.39 -25.76
CA GLN A 34 1.65 27.68 -26.42
C GLN A 34 0.55 28.47 -25.73
N ASP A 35 0.97 29.36 -24.84
CA ASP A 35 0.08 30.22 -24.09
C ASP A 35 -0.47 31.22 -25.09
N ASP A 36 -1.53 30.83 -25.78
CA ASP A 36 -2.32 31.67 -26.67
C ASP A 36 -3.05 32.80 -25.92
N GLY A 37 -2.78 32.96 -24.61
CA GLY A 37 -3.40 33.95 -23.74
C GLY A 37 -4.85 33.64 -23.40
N THR A 38 -5.41 32.57 -23.96
CA THR A 38 -6.79 32.13 -23.77
C THR A 38 -6.93 30.73 -23.18
N SER A 39 -5.80 30.08 -22.83
CA SER A 39 -5.78 28.74 -22.24
C SER A 39 -6.89 28.55 -21.21
N ASP A 40 -7.79 27.61 -21.52
CA ASP A 40 -9.02 27.39 -20.79
C ASP A 40 -8.70 27.04 -19.33
N ARG A 41 -8.87 28.02 -18.43
CA ARG A 41 -8.64 27.86 -16.99
C ARG A 41 -9.59 26.86 -16.35
N THR A 42 -10.56 26.32 -17.09
CA THR A 42 -11.41 25.21 -16.64
C THR A 42 -10.80 23.83 -16.87
N ASN A 43 -9.77 23.69 -17.73
CA ASN A 43 -9.03 22.46 -17.94
C ASN A 43 -8.03 22.21 -16.79
N ALA A 44 -8.09 21.02 -16.18
CA ALA A 44 -7.18 20.60 -15.12
C ALA A 44 -5.69 20.66 -15.52
N ALA A 45 -5.37 20.37 -16.78
CA ALA A 45 -3.98 20.32 -17.26
C ALA A 45 -3.24 21.66 -17.10
N TYR A 46 -3.94 22.80 -17.26
CA TYR A 46 -3.37 24.12 -16.99
C TYR A 46 -2.89 24.24 -15.54
N TRP A 47 -3.73 23.86 -14.58
CA TRP A 47 -3.43 23.94 -13.16
C TRP A 47 -2.33 22.95 -12.74
N TYR A 48 -2.31 21.76 -13.35
CA TYR A 48 -1.21 20.82 -13.18
C TYR A 48 0.11 21.37 -13.72
N GLY A 49 0.13 21.94 -14.92
CA GLY A 49 1.32 22.59 -15.49
C GLY A 49 1.85 23.70 -14.57
N LEU A 50 0.96 24.53 -14.03
CA LEU A 50 1.31 25.57 -13.07
C LEU A 50 1.89 24.99 -11.76
N ALA A 51 1.30 23.92 -11.23
CA ALA A 51 1.81 23.24 -10.04
C ALA A 51 3.22 22.67 -10.29
N LEU A 52 3.45 22.03 -11.43
CA LEU A 52 4.75 21.46 -11.80
C LEU A 52 5.82 22.54 -12.01
N ALA A 53 5.48 23.65 -12.67
CA ALA A 53 6.38 24.78 -12.84
C ALA A 53 6.78 25.41 -11.51
N ARG A 54 5.81 25.60 -10.60
CA ARG A 54 6.08 26.09 -9.24
C ARG A 54 6.95 25.12 -8.45
N HIS A 55 6.64 23.83 -8.49
CA HIS A 55 7.44 22.79 -7.84
C HIS A 55 8.91 22.81 -8.33
N ALA A 56 9.13 22.94 -9.65
CA ALA A 56 10.46 23.01 -10.22
C ALA A 56 11.28 24.24 -9.76
N SER A 57 10.61 25.30 -9.30
CA SER A 57 11.27 26.50 -8.76
C SER A 57 11.68 26.40 -7.29
N ILE A 58 11.23 25.37 -6.56
CA ILE A 58 11.56 25.18 -5.14
C ILE A 58 12.96 24.55 -5.01
N PRO A 59 13.88 25.13 -4.20
CA PRO A 59 15.20 24.54 -3.97
C PRO A 59 15.13 23.11 -3.44
N ARG A 60 15.96 22.20 -3.99
CA ARG A 60 16.00 20.79 -3.59
C ARG A 60 16.25 20.58 -2.09
N GLU A 61 17.06 21.44 -1.48
CA GLU A 61 17.34 21.39 -0.04
C GLU A 61 16.09 21.60 0.82
N GLN A 62 15.17 22.47 0.38
CA GLN A 62 13.89 22.68 1.06
C GLN A 62 12.99 21.45 0.89
N LEU A 63 12.91 20.87 -0.32
CA LEU A 63 12.11 19.66 -0.56
C LEU A 63 12.62 18.46 0.25
N ALA A 64 13.95 18.32 0.37
CA ALA A 64 14.59 17.22 1.10
C ALA A 64 14.19 17.18 2.58
N ALA A 65 14.00 18.34 3.22
CA ALA A 65 13.54 18.39 4.61
C ALA A 65 12.19 17.69 4.79
N LEU A 66 11.20 17.98 3.91
CA LEU A 66 9.90 17.33 3.96
C LEU A 66 10.02 15.84 3.59
N GLU A 67 10.73 15.48 2.52
CA GLU A 67 10.89 14.08 2.07
C GLU A 67 11.59 13.18 3.11
N SER A 68 12.50 13.76 3.89
CA SER A 68 13.22 13.05 4.94
C SER A 68 12.40 12.82 6.20
N TYR A 69 11.34 13.61 6.43
CA TYR A 69 10.52 13.52 7.63
C TYR A 69 9.98 12.09 7.82
N ARG A 70 10.01 11.59 9.05
CA ARG A 70 9.40 10.33 9.43
C ARG A 70 8.34 10.61 10.49
N GLU A 71 7.28 9.82 10.45
CA GLU A 71 6.26 9.88 11.48
C GLU A 71 6.89 9.58 12.84
N GLY A 72 6.63 10.43 13.84
CA GLY A 72 7.26 10.40 15.15
C GLY A 72 8.42 11.39 15.32
N ASP A 73 9.01 11.87 14.21
CA ASP A 73 10.02 12.93 14.29
C ASP A 73 9.37 14.25 14.73
N THR A 74 10.14 15.06 15.45
CA THR A 74 9.74 16.45 15.74
C THR A 74 9.64 17.25 14.43
N VAL A 75 8.54 17.97 14.24
CA VAL A 75 8.39 18.88 13.08
C VAL A 75 9.34 20.06 13.25
N THR A 76 10.42 20.08 12.48
CA THR A 76 11.43 21.14 12.51
C THR A 76 10.99 22.37 11.73
N ASP A 77 11.65 23.51 11.95
CA ASP A 77 11.39 24.74 11.18
C ASP A 77 11.70 24.57 9.68
N ALA A 78 12.67 23.70 9.34
CA ALA A 78 12.95 23.35 7.95
C ALA A 78 11.76 22.63 7.29
N VAL A 79 11.11 21.69 7.99
CA VAL A 79 9.90 21.02 7.51
C VAL A 79 8.75 22.01 7.35
N ARG A 80 8.54 22.92 8.33
CA ARG A 80 7.50 23.97 8.24
C ARG A 80 7.75 24.91 7.06
N SER A 81 9.00 25.35 6.87
CA SER A 81 9.39 26.21 5.74
C SER A 81 9.17 25.50 4.40
N ALA A 82 9.50 24.21 4.30
CA ALA A 82 9.26 23.42 3.09
C ALA A 82 7.76 23.30 2.77
N ARG A 83 6.92 23.04 3.78
CA ARG A 83 5.45 23.00 3.64
C ARG A 83 4.90 24.34 3.17
N ALA A 84 5.36 25.45 3.76
CA ALA A 84 4.95 26.79 3.35
C ALA A 84 5.30 27.09 1.88
N ALA A 85 6.51 26.70 1.43
CA ALA A 85 6.92 26.85 0.03
C ALA A 85 6.11 25.99 -0.94
N LEU A 86 5.63 24.81 -0.49
CA LEU A 86 4.81 23.89 -1.29
C LEU A 86 3.32 24.24 -1.31
N MET A 87 2.83 25.09 -0.41
CA MET A 87 1.40 25.42 -0.33
C MET A 87 0.82 25.92 -1.67
N PRO A 88 1.47 26.84 -2.41
CA PRO A 88 0.97 27.28 -3.72
C PRO A 88 1.00 26.18 -4.79
N VAL A 89 1.83 25.14 -4.63
CA VAL A 89 1.82 23.95 -5.50
C VAL A 89 0.60 23.10 -5.18
N PHE A 90 0.36 22.83 -3.89
CA PHE A 90 -0.77 22.02 -3.44
C PHE A 90 -2.12 22.66 -3.74
N ASP A 91 -2.24 23.98 -3.63
CA ASP A 91 -3.45 24.70 -4.00
C ASP A 91 -3.75 24.60 -5.51
N ALA A 92 -2.71 24.64 -6.35
CA ALA A 92 -2.87 24.44 -7.79
C ALA A 92 -3.27 22.98 -8.11
N MET A 93 -2.68 22.00 -7.41
CA MET A 93 -3.07 20.58 -7.53
C MET A 93 -4.52 20.35 -7.11
N ASP A 94 -4.98 20.90 -5.97
CA ASP A 94 -6.37 20.75 -5.51
C ASP A 94 -7.35 21.41 -6.49
N ARG A 95 -6.99 22.56 -7.08
CA ARG A 95 -7.80 23.21 -8.11
C ARG A 95 -7.88 22.38 -9.39
N ALA A 96 -6.77 21.82 -9.86
CA ALA A 96 -6.75 20.91 -11.00
C ALA A 96 -7.63 19.68 -10.75
N ALA A 97 -7.45 19.05 -9.59
CA ALA A 97 -8.14 17.82 -9.18
C ALA A 97 -9.65 17.99 -9.01
N ARG A 98 -10.15 19.22 -8.82
CA ARG A 98 -11.59 19.54 -8.77
C ARG A 98 -12.18 19.97 -10.11
N SER A 99 -11.34 20.17 -11.13
CA SER A 99 -11.81 20.57 -12.46
C SER A 99 -12.57 19.42 -13.12
N SER A 100 -13.63 19.75 -13.85
CA SER A 100 -14.53 18.77 -14.48
C SER A 100 -13.93 18.11 -15.73
N SER A 101 -12.99 18.79 -16.39
CA SER A 101 -12.29 18.31 -17.59
C SER A 101 -10.79 18.26 -17.35
N VAL A 102 -10.14 17.28 -17.96
CA VAL A 102 -8.69 17.15 -18.02
C VAL A 102 -8.32 16.75 -19.44
N ASP A 103 -7.46 17.55 -20.06
CA ASP A 103 -6.87 17.25 -21.36
C ASP A 103 -5.45 17.81 -21.38
N PHE A 104 -4.45 16.92 -21.38
CA PHE A 104 -3.03 17.29 -21.43
C PHE A 104 -2.55 17.64 -22.85
N ALA A 105 -3.45 17.67 -23.84
CA ALA A 105 -3.16 17.94 -25.24
C ALA A 105 -2.06 17.00 -25.78
N LEU A 106 -2.21 15.70 -25.48
CA LEU A 106 -1.29 14.68 -25.96
C LEU A 106 -1.45 14.49 -27.47
N ASP A 107 -0.33 14.44 -28.18
CA ASP A 107 -0.27 14.28 -29.63
C ASP A 107 -0.31 12.78 -30.00
N TYR A 108 -1.52 12.20 -30.01
CA TYR A 108 -1.75 10.79 -30.29
C TYR A 108 -1.29 10.37 -31.70
N ASP A 109 -1.17 11.31 -32.64
CA ASP A 109 -0.67 11.05 -34.00
C ASP A 109 0.82 10.63 -33.99
N ARG A 110 1.53 10.90 -32.89
CA ARG A 110 2.91 10.40 -32.69
C ARG A 110 2.99 8.93 -32.29
N GLY A 111 1.86 8.28 -31.99
CA GLY A 111 1.80 6.87 -31.60
C GLY A 111 2.78 6.55 -30.47
N PHE A 112 3.61 5.52 -30.65
CA PHE A 112 4.62 5.11 -29.67
C PHE A 112 5.70 6.16 -29.37
N ARG A 113 5.85 7.19 -30.20
CA ARG A 113 6.79 8.31 -29.97
C ARG A 113 6.17 9.44 -29.13
N MET A 114 4.90 9.32 -28.76
CA MET A 114 4.21 10.32 -27.96
C MET A 114 4.82 10.39 -26.55
N SER A 115 5.16 11.60 -26.11
CA SER A 115 5.65 11.83 -24.75
C SER A 115 4.50 12.14 -23.79
N ALA A 116 4.54 11.59 -22.58
CA ALA A 116 3.64 11.94 -21.47
C ALA A 116 4.43 12.63 -20.32
N PRO A 117 4.92 13.88 -20.52
CA PRO A 117 5.87 14.51 -19.61
C PRO A 117 5.31 14.84 -18.23
N HIS A 118 3.98 14.94 -18.08
CA HIS A 118 3.31 15.28 -16.82
C HIS A 118 3.37 14.15 -15.79
N LEU A 119 3.37 12.88 -16.21
CA LEU A 119 3.23 11.72 -15.32
C LEU A 119 4.27 11.69 -14.18
N GLY A 120 5.55 11.91 -14.53
CA GLY A 120 6.65 11.89 -13.56
C GLY A 120 6.55 13.04 -12.54
N GLY A 121 6.17 14.23 -13.01
CA GLY A 121 5.96 15.40 -12.16
C GLY A 121 4.79 15.22 -11.20
N LEU A 122 3.63 14.78 -11.70
CA LEU A 122 2.42 14.58 -10.89
C LEU A 122 2.63 13.54 -9.79
N ARG A 123 3.30 12.43 -10.11
CA ARG A 123 3.68 11.42 -9.10
C ARG A 123 4.60 12.00 -8.02
N THR A 124 5.55 12.87 -8.40
CA THR A 124 6.48 13.50 -7.46
C THR A 124 5.73 14.44 -6.50
N VAL A 125 4.85 15.29 -7.02
CA VAL A 125 4.04 16.20 -6.20
C VAL A 125 3.05 15.43 -5.31
N ALA A 126 2.42 14.36 -5.81
CA ALA A 126 1.56 13.49 -5.00
C ALA A 126 2.31 12.88 -3.80
N ARG A 127 3.56 12.46 -3.99
CA ARG A 127 4.42 11.97 -2.90
C ARG A 127 4.67 13.06 -1.85
N LEU A 128 4.93 14.29 -2.26
CA LEU A 128 5.10 15.43 -1.34
C LEU A 128 3.80 15.77 -0.60
N MET A 129 2.65 15.69 -1.27
CA MET A 129 1.33 15.88 -0.64
C MET A 129 1.03 14.79 0.41
N ARG A 130 1.36 13.52 0.13
CA ARG A 130 1.26 12.43 1.12
C ARG A 130 2.13 12.71 2.34
N GLN A 131 3.32 13.26 2.12
CA GLN A 131 4.24 13.60 3.19
C GLN A 131 3.73 14.77 4.05
N ASP A 132 3.16 15.80 3.42
CA ASP A 132 2.44 16.89 4.08
C ASP A 132 1.25 16.38 4.92
N ALA A 133 0.50 15.41 4.39
CA ALA A 133 -0.58 14.75 5.13
C ALA A 133 -0.06 14.00 6.37
N THR A 134 1.12 13.36 6.27
CA THR A 134 1.76 12.70 7.42
C THR A 134 2.12 13.71 8.51
N VAL A 135 2.71 14.85 8.14
CA VAL A 135 2.99 15.94 9.09
C VAL A 135 1.70 16.46 9.72
N SER A 136 0.65 16.64 8.91
CA SER A 136 -0.66 17.13 9.39
C SER A 136 -1.28 16.19 10.43
N PHE A 137 -1.19 14.87 10.24
CA PHE A 137 -1.61 13.92 11.27
C PHE A 137 -0.79 14.02 12.56
N HIS A 138 0.52 14.25 12.46
CA HIS A 138 1.36 14.43 13.65
C HIS A 138 1.00 15.71 14.42
N GLU A 139 0.57 16.75 13.72
CA GLU A 139 0.04 17.99 14.31
C GLU A 139 -1.45 17.86 14.72
N SER A 140 -2.03 16.66 14.67
CA SER A 140 -3.45 16.39 14.98
C SER A 140 -4.45 17.13 14.07
N ASP A 141 -4.04 17.53 12.87
CA ASP A 141 -4.91 18.13 11.84
C ASP A 141 -5.33 17.06 10.82
N SER A 142 -6.29 16.21 11.22
CA SER A 142 -6.84 15.16 10.37
C SER A 142 -7.58 15.74 9.14
N ALA A 143 -8.14 16.94 9.27
CA ALA A 143 -8.90 17.59 8.21
C ALA A 143 -8.00 18.03 7.05
N ALA A 144 -6.86 18.66 7.34
CA ALA A 144 -5.88 19.00 6.32
C ALA A 144 -5.30 17.74 5.67
N ALA A 145 -4.96 16.71 6.47
CA ALA A 145 -4.48 15.43 5.95
C ALA A 145 -5.49 14.79 4.99
N ALA A 146 -6.78 14.72 5.38
CA ALA A 146 -7.85 14.19 4.55
C ALA A 146 -8.06 15.00 3.25
N ALA A 147 -7.92 16.33 3.30
CA ALA A 147 -8.02 17.17 2.10
C ALA A 147 -6.88 16.89 1.10
N ARG A 148 -5.64 16.71 1.58
CA ARG A 148 -4.50 16.33 0.72
C ARG A 148 -4.69 14.95 0.10
N LEU A 149 -5.10 13.97 0.90
CA LEU A 149 -5.34 12.60 0.43
C LEU A 149 -6.49 12.51 -0.57
N ALA A 150 -7.58 13.26 -0.34
CA ALA A 150 -8.68 13.39 -1.30
C ALA A 150 -8.21 14.01 -2.63
N THR A 151 -7.30 14.98 -2.58
CA THR A 151 -6.70 15.55 -3.79
C THR A 151 -5.90 14.49 -4.56
N ILE A 152 -5.05 13.71 -3.87
CA ILE A 152 -4.25 12.65 -4.50
C ILE A 152 -5.15 11.60 -5.18
N TYR A 153 -6.27 11.20 -4.56
CA TYR A 153 -7.23 10.29 -5.20
C TYR A 153 -7.82 10.87 -6.50
N ARG A 154 -8.22 12.14 -6.50
CA ARG A 154 -8.74 12.77 -7.73
C ARG A 154 -7.67 12.94 -8.81
N VAL A 155 -6.42 13.23 -8.42
CA VAL A 155 -5.27 13.25 -9.35
C VAL A 155 -5.08 11.88 -10.00
N ALA A 156 -5.16 10.79 -9.21
CA ALA A 156 -5.05 9.44 -9.72
C ALA A 156 -6.13 9.11 -10.76
N ASP A 157 -7.40 9.45 -10.51
CA ASP A 157 -8.50 9.30 -11.47
C ASP A 157 -8.25 10.11 -12.74
N GLN A 158 -7.90 11.40 -12.61
CA GLN A 158 -7.66 12.26 -13.77
C GLN A 158 -6.47 11.81 -14.62
N VAL A 159 -5.37 11.36 -14.01
CA VAL A 159 -4.21 10.81 -14.74
C VAL A 159 -4.60 9.57 -15.54
N SER A 160 -5.45 8.70 -15.01
CA SER A 160 -5.94 7.52 -15.73
C SER A 160 -6.80 7.85 -16.96
N ARG A 161 -7.26 9.09 -17.14
CA ARG A 161 -8.09 9.52 -18.28
C ARG A 161 -7.30 9.85 -19.54
N ASP A 162 -5.97 9.78 -19.50
CA ASP A 162 -5.13 9.97 -20.70
C ASP A 162 -5.29 8.83 -21.72
N ARG A 163 -6.01 7.75 -21.37
CA ARG A 163 -6.26 6.59 -22.23
C ARG A 163 -4.98 5.93 -22.75
N LEU A 164 -3.93 5.89 -21.92
CA LEU A 164 -2.70 5.15 -22.17
C LEU A 164 -2.47 4.15 -21.06
N VAL A 165 -1.93 2.97 -21.39
CA VAL A 165 -1.73 1.92 -20.38
C VAL A 165 -0.75 2.41 -19.30
N ILE A 166 0.28 3.15 -19.70
CA ILE A 166 1.22 3.77 -18.77
C ILE A 166 0.56 4.79 -17.83
N SER A 167 -0.45 5.53 -18.31
CA SER A 167 -1.20 6.47 -17.49
C SER A 167 -2.12 5.76 -16.50
N SER A 168 -2.78 4.66 -16.90
CA SER A 168 -3.53 3.79 -16.00
C SER A 168 -2.66 3.26 -14.85
N LEU A 169 -1.46 2.77 -15.18
CA LEU A 169 -0.48 2.30 -14.19
C LEU A 169 -0.01 3.44 -13.26
N HIS A 170 0.22 4.64 -13.80
CA HIS A 170 0.59 5.80 -12.98
C HIS A 170 -0.54 6.24 -12.05
N GLY A 171 -1.79 6.28 -12.53
CA GLY A 171 -2.97 6.54 -11.71
C GLY A 171 -3.07 5.56 -10.54
N GLN A 172 -2.93 4.26 -10.81
CA GLN A 172 -2.92 3.22 -9.77
C GLN A 172 -1.82 3.44 -8.73
N VAL A 173 -0.60 3.79 -9.16
CA VAL A 173 0.53 4.08 -8.26
C VAL A 173 0.24 5.31 -7.39
N ILE A 174 -0.28 6.40 -7.97
CA ILE A 174 -0.63 7.61 -7.23
C ILE A 174 -1.75 7.32 -6.20
N PHE A 175 -2.76 6.54 -6.58
CA PHE A 175 -3.81 6.09 -5.67
C PHE A 175 -3.24 5.31 -4.49
N ALA A 176 -2.40 4.30 -4.76
CA ALA A 176 -1.82 3.44 -3.74
C ALA A 176 -0.99 4.23 -2.71
N MET A 177 -0.32 5.31 -3.14
CA MET A 177 0.41 6.20 -2.23
C MET A 177 -0.51 6.82 -1.16
N ALA A 178 -1.68 7.33 -1.56
CA ALA A 178 -2.67 7.86 -0.63
C ALA A 178 -3.32 6.75 0.20
N ASP A 179 -3.68 5.65 -0.45
CA ASP A 179 -4.41 4.54 0.17
C ASP A 179 -3.67 3.92 1.36
N GLU A 180 -2.35 3.73 1.23
CA GLU A 180 -1.51 3.25 2.32
C GLU A 180 -1.60 4.15 3.56
N LEU A 181 -1.57 5.47 3.38
CA LEU A 181 -1.66 6.41 4.49
C LEU A 181 -3.09 6.50 5.06
N VAL A 182 -4.12 6.42 4.21
CA VAL A 182 -5.52 6.33 4.65
C VAL A 182 -5.75 5.06 5.47
N GLY A 183 -5.22 3.91 5.03
CA GLY A 183 -5.27 2.65 5.78
C GLY A 183 -4.69 2.78 7.18
N ARG A 184 -3.46 3.27 7.30
CA ARG A 184 -2.80 3.49 8.60
C ARG A 184 -3.56 4.49 9.49
N ALA A 185 -4.12 5.54 8.92
CA ALA A 185 -4.90 6.52 9.67
C ALA A 185 -6.23 5.93 10.17
N ILE A 186 -6.91 5.07 9.40
CA ILE A 186 -8.08 4.31 9.87
C ILE A 186 -7.69 3.34 10.98
N ASP A 187 -6.61 2.59 10.77
CA ASP A 187 -6.11 1.61 11.73
C ASP A 187 -5.70 2.27 13.08
N ARG A 188 -5.35 3.56 13.07
CA ARG A 188 -5.09 4.37 14.27
C ARG A 188 -6.28 5.21 14.75
N GLY A 189 -7.45 5.11 14.10
CA GLY A 189 -8.64 5.89 14.45
C GLY A 189 -8.47 7.41 14.31
N ARG A 190 -7.60 7.89 13.40
CA ARG A 190 -7.26 9.31 13.23
C ARG A 190 -8.25 10.12 12.40
N PHE A 191 -9.21 9.47 11.75
CA PHE A 191 -10.21 10.17 10.95
C PHE A 191 -11.50 10.41 11.71
N THR A 192 -12.08 11.59 11.53
CA THR A 192 -13.47 11.87 11.89
C THR A 192 -14.41 11.33 10.80
N PRO A 193 -15.73 11.20 11.08
CA PRO A 193 -16.71 10.85 10.03
C PRO A 193 -16.71 11.83 8.85
N ALA A 194 -16.47 13.13 9.10
CA ALA A 194 -16.39 14.15 8.06
C ALA A 194 -15.14 13.99 7.17
N ASP A 195 -14.02 13.60 7.76
CA ASP A 195 -12.80 13.27 7.00
C ASP A 195 -13.03 12.03 6.12
N ALA A 196 -13.67 11.00 6.68
CA ALA A 196 -14.01 9.78 5.94
C ALA A 196 -14.99 10.06 4.80
N ASP A 197 -16.01 10.90 5.01
CA ASP A 197 -16.94 11.32 3.95
C ASP A 197 -16.18 12.06 2.84
N ARG A 198 -15.33 13.04 3.18
CA ARG A 198 -14.52 13.77 2.19
C ARG A 198 -13.69 12.82 1.30
N LEU A 199 -13.05 11.82 1.91
CA LEU A 199 -12.29 10.80 1.18
C LEU A 199 -13.21 9.90 0.35
N ALA A 200 -14.35 9.47 0.90
CA ALA A 200 -15.34 8.67 0.19
C ALA A 200 -15.81 9.41 -1.07
N GLN A 201 -16.12 10.70 -0.95
CA GLN A 201 -16.53 11.53 -2.07
C GLN A 201 -15.47 11.61 -3.16
N ALA A 202 -14.19 11.65 -2.81
CA ALA A 202 -13.08 11.70 -3.77
C ALA A 202 -12.89 10.39 -4.55
N ILE A 203 -13.22 9.24 -3.97
CA ILE A 203 -13.12 7.94 -4.64
C ILE A 203 -14.40 7.51 -5.38
N ARG A 204 -15.48 8.31 -5.30
CA ARG A 204 -16.75 8.01 -6.01
C ARG A 204 -16.63 8.07 -7.53
N SER A 205 -15.67 8.83 -8.07
CA SER A 205 -15.49 8.97 -9.52
C SER A 205 -14.81 7.77 -10.18
N PHE A 206 -14.20 6.88 -9.40
CA PHE A 206 -13.61 5.64 -9.90
C PHE A 206 -14.71 4.66 -10.28
N ASP A 207 -14.60 4.11 -11.49
CA ASP A 207 -15.43 3.00 -11.94
C ASP A 207 -15.15 1.73 -11.12
N GLU A 208 -16.16 0.90 -10.88
CA GLU A 208 -15.99 -0.33 -10.08
C GLU A 208 -15.35 -1.47 -10.88
N ALA A 209 -15.63 -1.55 -12.17
CA ALA A 209 -15.11 -2.57 -13.07
C ALA A 209 -13.76 -2.17 -13.67
N ASP A 210 -13.49 -0.89 -13.88
CA ASP A 210 -12.20 -0.44 -14.39
C ASP A 210 -11.75 0.88 -13.75
N PRO A 211 -11.34 0.85 -12.47
CA PRO A 211 -11.06 2.07 -11.71
C PRO A 211 -10.01 2.98 -12.37
N PHE A 212 -9.08 2.40 -13.13
CA PHE A 212 -7.96 3.13 -13.76
C PHE A 212 -7.99 3.08 -15.30
N ARG A 213 -9.13 2.70 -15.90
CA ARG A 213 -9.39 2.78 -17.35
C ARG A 213 -8.43 1.95 -18.22
N PHE A 214 -8.04 0.77 -17.76
CA PHE A 214 -7.21 -0.16 -18.54
C PHE A 214 -7.86 -0.58 -19.87
N GLY A 215 -9.18 -0.78 -19.90
CA GLY A 215 -9.90 -1.15 -21.14
C GLY A 215 -9.86 -0.03 -22.17
N GLU A 216 -10.17 1.21 -21.77
CA GLU A 216 -10.08 2.38 -22.64
C GLU A 216 -8.64 2.60 -23.13
N ALA A 217 -7.65 2.41 -22.24
CA ALA A 217 -6.24 2.52 -22.59
C ALA A 217 -5.80 1.48 -23.63
N LEU A 218 -6.17 0.21 -23.44
CA LEU A 218 -5.86 -0.86 -24.39
C LEU A 218 -6.48 -0.61 -25.77
N ALA A 219 -7.65 0.02 -25.83
CA ALA A 219 -8.28 0.37 -27.11
C ALA A 219 -7.47 1.42 -27.89
N ILE A 220 -6.82 2.36 -27.21
CA ILE A 220 -5.89 3.31 -27.86
C ILE A 220 -4.59 2.61 -28.26
N GLU A 221 -4.02 1.77 -27.41
CA GLU A 221 -2.80 1.00 -27.75
C GLU A 221 -3.04 0.07 -28.96
N ARG A 222 -4.26 -0.49 -29.08
CA ARG A 222 -4.68 -1.25 -30.28
C ARG A 222 -4.59 -0.38 -31.53
N ALA A 223 -5.10 0.84 -31.51
CA ALA A 223 -5.01 1.78 -32.64
C ALA A 223 -3.55 2.19 -32.93
N PHE A 224 -2.68 2.26 -31.92
CA PHE A 224 -1.24 2.48 -32.12
C PHE A 224 -0.57 1.27 -32.78
N MET A 225 -0.89 0.05 -32.37
CA MET A 225 -0.31 -1.17 -32.96
C MET A 225 -0.80 -1.42 -34.40
N SER A 226 -1.98 -0.94 -34.77
CA SER A 226 -2.53 -1.10 -36.11
C SER A 226 -2.38 0.16 -36.97
N ASP A 227 -3.19 1.18 -36.70
CA ASP A 227 -3.48 2.27 -37.61
C ASP A 227 -2.26 3.18 -37.76
N TRP A 228 -1.58 3.46 -36.65
CA TRP A 228 -0.35 4.25 -36.66
C TRP A 228 0.79 3.53 -37.38
N VAL A 229 1.01 2.23 -37.10
CA VAL A 229 2.07 1.44 -37.78
C VAL A 229 1.80 1.36 -39.27
N ILE A 230 0.56 1.08 -39.69
CA ILE A 230 0.19 1.00 -41.11
C ILE A 230 0.39 2.35 -41.80
N THR A 231 -0.01 3.46 -41.15
CA THR A 231 0.13 4.81 -41.71
C THR A 231 1.59 5.20 -41.88
N GLU A 232 2.44 4.95 -40.89
CA GLU A 232 3.82 5.40 -40.88
C GLU A 232 4.77 4.49 -41.66
N PHE A 233 4.47 3.18 -41.77
CA PHE A 233 5.39 2.17 -42.31
C PHE A 233 4.82 1.33 -43.47
N GLY A 234 3.53 1.43 -43.77
CA GLY A 234 2.85 0.60 -44.78
C GLY A 234 2.58 1.26 -46.14
N GLY A 235 2.74 2.59 -46.26
CA GLY A 235 2.32 3.38 -47.41
C GLY A 235 3.42 3.89 -48.34
N GLU A 236 3.03 4.64 -49.38
CA GLU A 236 3.95 5.35 -50.25
C GLU A 236 4.63 6.49 -49.46
N GLY A 237 5.95 6.46 -49.35
CA GLY A 237 6.70 7.35 -48.43
C GLY A 237 6.81 6.84 -47.00
N ALA A 238 6.51 5.56 -46.75
CA ALA A 238 6.73 4.88 -45.49
C ALA A 238 8.15 5.12 -44.94
N ARG A 239 8.22 5.23 -43.61
CA ARG A 239 9.48 5.19 -42.88
C ARG A 239 10.12 3.82 -42.97
N SER A 240 11.42 3.75 -42.71
CA SER A 240 12.15 2.50 -42.83
C SER A 240 11.84 1.55 -41.65
N PRO A 241 11.85 0.22 -41.84
CA PRO A 241 11.65 -0.74 -40.76
C PRO A 241 12.66 -0.61 -39.61
N GLU A 242 13.86 -0.09 -39.87
CA GLU A 242 14.87 0.20 -38.85
C GLU A 242 14.42 1.29 -37.86
N GLU A 243 13.61 2.25 -38.31
CA GLU A 243 13.03 3.25 -37.41
C GLU A 243 11.97 2.63 -36.48
N LEU A 244 11.23 1.61 -36.95
CA LEU A 244 10.25 0.87 -36.14
C LEU A 244 10.96 -0.03 -35.13
N SER A 245 12.03 -0.73 -35.55
CA SER A 245 12.81 -1.59 -34.66
C SER A 245 13.48 -0.79 -33.53
N GLY A 246 13.81 0.48 -33.76
CA GLY A 246 14.32 1.38 -32.71
C GLY A 246 13.38 1.57 -31.50
N LEU A 247 12.10 1.20 -31.61
CA LEU A 247 11.11 1.27 -30.53
C LEU A 247 11.06 0.02 -29.64
N VAL A 248 11.74 -1.06 -30.03
CA VAL A 248 11.73 -2.35 -29.33
C VAL A 248 13.02 -2.53 -28.56
N ASP A 249 12.93 -2.95 -27.29
CA ASP A 249 14.11 -3.18 -26.45
C ASP A 249 14.75 -4.56 -26.65
N ASP A 250 14.03 -5.57 -27.16
CA ASP A 250 14.59 -6.91 -27.39
C ASP A 250 15.47 -6.95 -28.67
N PRO A 251 16.77 -7.28 -28.57
CA PRO A 251 17.69 -7.19 -29.71
C PRO A 251 17.38 -8.20 -30.84
N VAL A 252 16.76 -9.33 -30.53
CA VAL A 252 16.39 -10.33 -31.55
C VAL A 252 15.19 -9.83 -32.33
N ALA A 253 14.13 -9.43 -31.63
CA ALA A 253 12.95 -8.82 -32.24
C ALA A 253 13.30 -7.56 -33.05
N ARG A 254 14.24 -6.74 -32.57
CA ARG A 254 14.75 -5.59 -33.33
C ARG A 254 15.29 -5.98 -34.71
N LEU A 255 16.11 -7.03 -34.76
CA LEU A 255 16.68 -7.51 -36.02
C LEU A 255 15.58 -8.07 -36.94
N GLU A 256 14.66 -8.85 -36.40
CA GLU A 256 13.55 -9.41 -37.17
C GLU A 256 12.66 -8.30 -37.78
N ILE A 257 12.31 -7.28 -37.00
CA ILE A 257 11.53 -6.13 -37.47
C ILE A 257 12.27 -5.34 -38.55
N ALA A 258 13.57 -5.11 -38.37
CA ALA A 258 14.39 -4.39 -39.35
C ALA A 258 14.46 -5.10 -40.72
N MET A 259 14.17 -6.40 -40.76
CA MET A 259 14.17 -7.21 -41.99
C MET A 259 12.79 -7.36 -42.64
N LEU A 260 11.73 -6.78 -42.07
CA LEU A 260 10.39 -6.88 -42.62
C LEU A 260 10.22 -5.99 -43.85
N GLU A 261 9.60 -6.54 -44.88
CA GLU A 261 9.13 -5.75 -46.02
C GLU A 261 7.88 -4.94 -45.62
N PRO A 262 7.62 -3.77 -46.23
CA PRO A 262 6.46 -2.93 -45.88
C PRO A 262 5.11 -3.66 -45.92
N SER A 263 4.91 -4.57 -46.87
CA SER A 263 3.69 -5.39 -46.95
C SER A 263 3.56 -6.38 -45.78
N GLN A 264 4.68 -6.89 -45.26
CA GLN A 264 4.70 -7.74 -44.08
C GLN A 264 4.40 -6.93 -42.82
N ILE A 265 4.91 -5.69 -42.71
CA ILE A 265 4.58 -4.78 -41.61
C ILE A 265 3.07 -4.54 -41.54
N VAL A 266 2.43 -4.27 -42.68
CA VAL A 266 0.96 -4.10 -42.74
C VAL A 266 0.23 -5.39 -42.33
N SER A 267 0.69 -6.55 -42.79
CA SER A 267 0.10 -7.84 -42.40
C SER A 267 0.23 -8.08 -40.89
N ASP A 268 1.42 -7.87 -40.32
CA ASP A 268 1.71 -8.07 -38.90
C ASP A 268 0.94 -7.07 -38.03
N ALA A 269 0.79 -5.82 -38.46
CA ALA A 269 0.01 -4.81 -37.75
C ALA A 269 -1.48 -5.18 -37.69
N ASN A 270 -2.04 -5.73 -38.77
CA ASN A 270 -3.41 -6.25 -38.78
C ASN A 270 -3.57 -7.48 -37.86
N ASN A 271 -2.61 -8.40 -37.87
CA ASN A 271 -2.62 -9.56 -36.96
C ASN A 271 -2.50 -9.14 -35.49
N ALA A 272 -1.66 -8.15 -35.20
CA ALA A 272 -1.57 -7.54 -33.87
C ALA A 272 -2.89 -6.87 -33.45
N ALA A 273 -3.62 -6.23 -34.37
CA ALA A 273 -4.94 -5.68 -34.09
C ALA A 273 -5.94 -6.76 -33.68
N VAL A 274 -5.95 -7.90 -34.38
CA VAL A 274 -6.80 -9.07 -34.04
C VAL A 274 -6.47 -9.61 -32.65
N MET A 275 -5.18 -9.71 -32.32
CA MET A 275 -4.73 -10.08 -30.97
C MET A 275 -5.24 -9.09 -29.91
N MET A 276 -5.09 -7.79 -30.14
CA MET A 276 -5.55 -6.76 -29.21
C MET A 276 -7.07 -6.76 -29.04
N ASP A 277 -7.84 -7.03 -30.11
CA ASP A 277 -9.29 -7.20 -30.02
C ASP A 277 -9.66 -8.40 -29.13
N ALA A 278 -8.95 -9.52 -29.24
CA ALA A 278 -9.14 -10.67 -28.35
C ALA A 278 -8.77 -10.36 -26.89
N VAL A 279 -7.70 -9.58 -26.66
CA VAL A 279 -7.31 -9.09 -25.33
C VAL A 279 -8.39 -8.20 -24.73
N LEU A 280 -8.95 -7.27 -25.51
CA LEU A 280 -10.03 -6.38 -25.07
C LEU A 280 -11.28 -7.16 -24.65
N VAL A 281 -11.64 -8.21 -25.40
CA VAL A 281 -12.73 -9.12 -25.03
C VAL A 281 -12.43 -9.80 -23.69
N ALA A 282 -11.22 -10.34 -23.50
CA ALA A 282 -10.84 -11.00 -22.25
C ALA A 282 -10.81 -10.04 -21.05
N PHE A 283 -10.41 -8.77 -21.25
CA PHE A 283 -10.43 -7.75 -20.20
C PHE A 283 -11.85 -7.31 -19.81
N GLY A 284 -12.81 -7.43 -20.73
CA GLY A 284 -14.22 -7.15 -20.51
C GLY A 284 -15.01 -8.31 -19.90
N GLU A 285 -14.38 -9.47 -19.69
CA GLU A 285 -15.03 -10.66 -19.12
C GLU A 285 -15.31 -10.48 -17.62
N ASP A 286 -16.51 -10.87 -17.20
CA ASP A 286 -16.96 -10.77 -15.80
C ASP A 286 -16.34 -11.87 -14.93
N ASP A 287 -16.08 -13.05 -15.51
CA ASP A 287 -15.40 -14.17 -14.84
C ASP A 287 -13.86 -14.01 -14.88
N PRO A 288 -13.19 -13.73 -13.74
CA PRO A 288 -11.75 -13.55 -13.70
C PRO A 288 -10.94 -14.79 -14.05
N GLU A 289 -11.46 -16.00 -13.86
CA GLU A 289 -10.74 -17.24 -14.20
C GLU A 289 -10.78 -17.50 -15.71
N LEU A 290 -11.94 -17.25 -16.35
CA LEU A 290 -12.06 -17.33 -17.80
C LEU A 290 -11.16 -16.30 -18.50
N ALA A 291 -11.18 -15.04 -18.03
CA ALA A 291 -10.30 -13.99 -18.53
C ALA A 291 -8.80 -14.39 -18.45
N ARG A 292 -8.37 -14.96 -17.31
CA ARG A 292 -6.98 -15.45 -17.15
C ARG A 292 -6.64 -16.55 -18.13
N HIS A 293 -7.55 -17.52 -18.29
CA HIS A 293 -7.37 -18.61 -19.23
C HIS A 293 -7.18 -18.07 -20.66
N ASP A 294 -8.04 -17.16 -21.10
CA ASP A 294 -7.99 -16.61 -22.44
C ASP A 294 -6.74 -15.75 -22.67
N LEU A 295 -6.35 -14.93 -21.69
CA LEU A 295 -5.11 -14.16 -21.76
C LEU A 295 -3.87 -15.06 -21.78
N ALA A 296 -3.87 -16.17 -21.04
CA ALA A 296 -2.78 -17.14 -21.07
C ALA A 296 -2.68 -17.86 -22.42
N ARG A 297 -3.82 -18.20 -23.02
CA ARG A 297 -3.90 -18.75 -24.39
C ARG A 297 -3.34 -17.75 -25.40
N ILE A 298 -3.83 -16.51 -25.40
CA ILE A 298 -3.35 -15.44 -26.30
C ILE A 298 -1.84 -15.22 -26.12
N ALA A 299 -1.33 -15.21 -24.89
CA ALA A 299 0.10 -15.08 -24.63
C ALA A 299 0.92 -16.25 -25.20
N GLY A 300 0.36 -17.46 -25.22
CA GLY A 300 0.94 -18.62 -25.91
C GLY A 300 1.03 -18.41 -27.42
N GLU A 301 -0.08 -18.03 -28.04
CA GLU A 301 -0.18 -17.75 -29.49
C GLU A 301 0.76 -16.61 -29.93
N VAL A 302 0.88 -15.54 -29.14
CA VAL A 302 1.85 -14.45 -29.37
C VAL A 302 3.29 -14.96 -29.32
N LYS A 303 3.61 -15.83 -28.36
CA LYS A 303 4.95 -16.40 -28.22
C LYS A 303 5.29 -17.33 -29.38
N ASP A 304 4.33 -18.13 -29.84
CA ASP A 304 4.49 -19.06 -30.95
C ASP A 304 4.54 -18.33 -32.31
N GLY A 305 4.13 -17.05 -32.34
CA GLY A 305 4.24 -16.16 -33.50
C GLY A 305 2.98 -16.11 -34.37
N ASP A 306 1.86 -16.63 -33.88
CA ASP A 306 0.59 -16.72 -34.62
C ASP A 306 0.03 -15.35 -35.02
N PHE A 307 0.43 -14.29 -34.30
CA PHE A 307 0.05 -12.91 -34.57
C PHE A 307 1.15 -12.06 -35.24
N GLY A 308 2.22 -12.69 -35.73
CA GLY A 308 3.32 -12.00 -36.40
C GLY A 308 4.42 -11.47 -35.48
N VAL A 309 5.48 -10.94 -36.09
CA VAL A 309 6.70 -10.48 -35.40
C VAL A 309 6.40 -9.25 -34.53
N LEU A 310 5.57 -8.32 -35.02
CA LEU A 310 5.22 -7.11 -34.26
C LEU A 310 4.50 -7.42 -32.95
N ALA A 311 3.50 -8.32 -32.98
CA ALA A 311 2.79 -8.74 -31.78
C ALA A 311 3.76 -9.38 -30.77
N ARG A 312 4.63 -10.30 -31.22
CA ARG A 312 5.63 -10.95 -30.36
C ARG A 312 6.63 -9.96 -29.73
N ALA A 313 7.01 -8.92 -30.47
CA ALA A 313 8.00 -7.95 -30.06
C ALA A 313 7.45 -6.86 -29.12
N MET A 314 6.20 -6.45 -29.32
CA MET A 314 5.64 -5.25 -28.71
C MET A 314 4.51 -5.53 -27.71
N ALA A 315 3.90 -6.73 -27.73
CA ALA A 315 2.83 -7.06 -26.81
C ALA A 315 3.33 -6.99 -25.35
N PRO A 316 2.64 -6.24 -24.47
CA PRO A 316 2.92 -6.29 -23.05
C PRO A 316 2.50 -7.64 -22.46
N ASP A 317 2.93 -7.89 -21.22
CA ASP A 317 2.44 -9.01 -20.43
C ASP A 317 0.98 -8.74 -19.98
N PHE A 318 0.02 -9.10 -20.85
CA PHE A 318 -1.40 -8.85 -20.62
C PHE A 318 -1.95 -9.62 -19.40
N VAL A 319 -1.41 -10.81 -19.10
CA VAL A 319 -1.79 -11.57 -17.90
C VAL A 319 -1.45 -10.75 -16.66
N ARG A 320 -0.21 -10.24 -16.58
CA ARG A 320 0.21 -9.38 -15.46
C ARG A 320 -0.57 -8.07 -15.41
N LEU A 321 -0.88 -7.47 -16.57
CA LEU A 321 -1.70 -6.25 -16.63
C LEU A 321 -3.12 -6.50 -16.12
N TYR A 322 -3.72 -7.64 -16.45
CA TYR A 322 -5.03 -8.03 -15.94
C TYR A 322 -5.03 -8.27 -14.43
N GLU A 323 -3.98 -8.89 -13.88
CA GLU A 323 -3.83 -9.01 -12.43
C GLU A 323 -3.76 -7.63 -11.74
N ARG A 324 -3.14 -6.63 -12.39
CA ARG A 324 -3.15 -5.24 -11.88
C ARG A 324 -4.55 -4.63 -11.88
N LEU A 325 -5.34 -4.88 -12.93
CA LEU A 325 -6.75 -4.48 -12.97
C LEU A 325 -7.52 -5.12 -11.80
N LEU A 326 -7.42 -6.43 -11.60
CA LEU A 326 -8.12 -7.13 -10.50
C LEU A 326 -7.68 -6.65 -9.11
N GLU A 327 -6.38 -6.43 -8.91
CA GLU A 327 -5.83 -5.83 -7.69
C GLU A 327 -6.44 -4.43 -7.46
N SER A 328 -6.54 -3.63 -8.52
CA SER A 328 -7.08 -2.28 -8.47
C SER A 328 -8.57 -2.25 -8.10
N ARG A 329 -9.39 -3.17 -8.66
CA ARG A 329 -10.80 -3.35 -8.31
C ARG A 329 -10.95 -3.62 -6.81
N ARG A 330 -10.20 -4.59 -6.30
CA ARG A 330 -10.23 -4.97 -4.87
C ARG A 330 -9.81 -3.82 -3.97
N LEU A 331 -8.75 -3.09 -4.34
CA LEU A 331 -8.23 -1.97 -3.58
C LEU A 331 -9.26 -0.84 -3.45
N VAL A 332 -9.82 -0.39 -4.57
CA VAL A 332 -10.80 0.71 -4.60
C VAL A 332 -12.10 0.31 -3.90
N ALA A 333 -12.64 -0.89 -4.19
CA ALA A 333 -13.85 -1.38 -3.56
C ALA A 333 -13.70 -1.55 -2.04
N GLY A 334 -12.58 -2.13 -1.60
CA GLY A 334 -12.24 -2.27 -0.19
C GLY A 334 -12.19 -0.91 0.50
N ARG A 335 -11.47 0.06 -0.08
CA ARG A 335 -11.38 1.41 0.47
C ARG A 335 -12.75 2.10 0.54
N ARG A 336 -13.57 1.96 -0.50
CA ARG A 336 -14.94 2.50 -0.56
C ARG A 336 -15.80 1.95 0.58
N ALA A 337 -15.76 0.64 0.81
CA ALA A 337 -16.49 0.01 1.91
C ALA A 337 -16.06 0.56 3.27
N TRP A 338 -14.76 0.67 3.54
CA TRP A 338 -14.23 1.20 4.81
C TRP A 338 -14.63 2.67 5.03
N LEU A 339 -14.44 3.53 4.03
CA LEU A 339 -14.77 4.95 4.15
C LEU A 339 -16.28 5.17 4.25
N SER A 340 -17.09 4.37 3.54
CA SER A 340 -18.55 4.41 3.67
C SER A 340 -19.01 3.97 5.06
N ALA A 341 -18.38 2.96 5.66
CA ALA A 341 -18.71 2.52 7.01
C ALA A 341 -18.37 3.60 8.05
N LEU A 342 -17.21 4.26 7.92
CA LEU A 342 -16.77 5.35 8.80
C LEU A 342 -17.60 6.63 8.66
N SER A 343 -18.02 6.95 7.45
CA SER A 343 -18.88 8.12 7.18
C SER A 343 -20.36 7.86 7.45
N SER A 344 -20.75 6.59 7.63
CA SER A 344 -22.15 6.23 7.87
C SER A 344 -22.70 6.90 9.11
N GLY A 345 -24.01 7.19 9.07
CA GLY A 345 -24.74 7.75 10.21
C GLY A 345 -24.63 6.92 11.49
N VAL A 346 -24.26 5.63 11.41
CA VAL A 346 -24.07 4.76 12.57
C VAL A 346 -22.84 5.16 13.38
N VAL A 347 -21.74 5.47 12.72
CA VAL A 347 -20.54 6.00 13.40
C VAL A 347 -20.76 7.45 13.81
N ALA A 348 -21.39 8.26 12.94
CA ALA A 348 -21.68 9.65 13.26
C ALA A 348 -22.68 9.83 14.43
N SER A 349 -23.61 8.90 14.62
CA SER A 349 -24.55 8.85 15.76
C SER A 349 -23.94 8.27 17.03
N GLY A 350 -22.70 7.77 16.98
CA GLY A 350 -22.02 7.15 18.11
C GLY A 350 -22.44 5.71 18.41
N ALA A 351 -23.27 5.09 17.56
CA ALA A 351 -23.72 3.71 17.76
C ALA A 351 -22.58 2.69 17.56
N VAL A 352 -21.60 3.01 16.71
CA VAL A 352 -20.34 2.27 16.59
C VAL A 352 -19.18 3.24 16.82
N PRO A 353 -18.31 3.01 17.82
CA PRO A 353 -17.18 3.90 18.06
C PRO A 353 -16.17 3.79 16.91
N LEU A 354 -15.53 4.91 16.53
CA LEU A 354 -14.44 4.93 15.53
C LEU A 354 -13.34 3.91 15.85
N ARG A 355 -13.10 3.69 17.15
CA ARG A 355 -12.15 2.71 17.67
C ARG A 355 -12.44 1.27 17.24
N ALA A 356 -13.68 0.92 16.87
CA ALA A 356 -14.02 -0.40 16.35
C ALA A 356 -13.36 -0.71 14.99
N PHE A 357 -12.93 0.33 14.26
CA PHE A 357 -12.24 0.19 12.98
C PHE A 357 -10.71 0.14 13.14
N ALA A 358 -10.19 0.54 14.30
CA ALA A 358 -8.76 0.54 14.59
C ALA A 358 -8.20 -0.88 14.61
N ASN A 359 -6.93 -1.01 14.24
CA ASN A 359 -6.23 -2.29 14.13
C ASN A 359 -5.17 -2.39 15.22
N ALA A 360 -5.34 -3.35 16.14
CA ALA A 360 -4.40 -3.61 17.23
C ALA A 360 -2.95 -3.81 16.76
N ALA A 361 -2.76 -4.38 15.56
CA ALA A 361 -1.44 -4.63 15.01
C ALA A 361 -0.62 -3.34 14.84
N GLU A 362 -1.22 -2.22 14.43
CA GLU A 362 -0.49 -0.94 14.31
C GLU A 362 0.09 -0.48 15.64
N TRP A 363 -0.71 -0.59 16.70
CA TRP A 363 -0.31 -0.20 18.06
C TRP A 363 0.77 -1.12 18.62
N TYR A 364 0.66 -2.43 18.39
CA TYR A 364 1.73 -3.37 18.75
C TYR A 364 3.02 -3.06 17.99
N LEU A 365 2.96 -2.81 16.68
CA LEU A 365 4.13 -2.51 15.86
C LEU A 365 4.79 -1.18 16.26
N GLU A 366 4.00 -0.20 16.71
CA GLU A 366 4.52 1.04 17.29
C GLU A 366 5.26 0.78 18.61
N ALA A 367 4.63 0.08 19.54
CA ALA A 367 5.29 -0.31 20.78
C ALA A 367 6.57 -1.14 20.55
N ILE A 368 6.58 -2.02 19.55
CA ILE A 368 7.77 -2.80 19.17
C ILE A 368 8.90 -1.89 18.67
N ARG A 369 8.60 -0.90 17.83
CA ARG A 369 9.62 0.05 17.33
C ARG A 369 10.27 0.82 18.48
N GLU A 370 9.50 1.24 19.47
CA GLU A 370 10.04 1.89 20.67
C GLU A 370 10.92 0.93 21.49
N LEU A 371 10.49 -0.33 21.64
CA LEU A 371 11.26 -1.38 22.32
C LEU A 371 12.58 -1.71 21.61
N GLU A 372 12.62 -1.65 20.28
CA GLU A 372 13.82 -1.94 19.48
C GLU A 372 14.94 -0.90 19.67
N VAL A 373 14.61 0.31 20.14
CA VAL A 373 15.58 1.38 20.42
C VAL A 373 16.20 1.23 21.82
N LEU A 374 15.62 0.40 22.70
CA LEU A 374 16.14 0.19 24.06
C LEU A 374 17.51 -0.49 24.06
N ALA A 375 18.32 -0.14 25.06
CA ALA A 375 19.62 -0.78 25.25
C ALA A 375 19.46 -2.28 25.53
N PRO A 376 20.33 -3.16 24.99
CA PRO A 376 20.25 -4.60 25.25
C PRO A 376 20.24 -4.98 26.75
N ALA A 377 20.92 -4.19 27.59
CA ALA A 377 20.91 -4.36 29.04
C ALA A 377 19.52 -4.13 29.65
N ASP A 378 18.79 -3.11 29.18
CA ASP A 378 17.44 -2.82 29.66
C ASP A 378 16.46 -3.94 29.26
N LEU A 379 16.55 -4.43 28.02
CA LEU A 379 15.76 -5.57 27.56
C LEU A 379 16.02 -6.84 28.38
N GLN A 380 17.29 -7.08 28.74
CA GLN A 380 17.67 -8.20 29.59
C GLN A 380 17.13 -8.03 31.02
N THR A 381 17.17 -6.81 31.56
CA THR A 381 16.58 -6.48 32.88
C THR A 381 15.07 -6.70 32.89
N ILE A 382 14.33 -6.21 31.88
CA ILE A 382 12.89 -6.44 31.72
C ILE A 382 12.59 -7.94 31.75
N ARG A 383 13.34 -8.73 30.96
CA ARG A 383 13.18 -10.18 30.92
C ARG A 383 13.47 -10.84 32.26
N GLN A 384 14.49 -10.40 33.00
CA GLN A 384 14.83 -10.96 34.31
C GLN A 384 13.71 -10.76 35.33
N VAL A 385 13.12 -9.56 35.38
CA VAL A 385 11.98 -9.26 36.25
C VAL A 385 10.78 -10.12 35.87
N ALA A 386 10.44 -10.20 34.58
CA ALA A 386 9.33 -11.02 34.09
C ALA A 386 9.47 -12.52 34.42
N MET A 387 10.70 -13.05 34.45
CA MET A 387 10.97 -14.47 34.71
C MET A 387 11.04 -14.82 36.21
N ARG A 388 11.06 -13.83 37.11
CA ARG A 388 11.22 -14.01 38.56
C ARG A 388 10.15 -13.23 39.34
N PRO A 389 8.86 -13.50 39.11
CA PRO A 389 7.76 -12.75 39.75
C PRO A 389 7.78 -12.82 41.28
N GLU A 390 8.44 -13.82 41.86
CA GLU A 390 8.57 -14.01 43.31
C GLU A 390 9.47 -12.98 44.01
N LEU A 391 10.34 -12.29 43.27
CA LEU A 391 11.23 -11.28 43.84
C LEU A 391 10.73 -9.87 43.57
N PRO A 392 10.73 -8.97 44.58
CA PRO A 392 10.44 -7.57 44.33
C PRO A 392 11.52 -6.97 43.43
N PRO A 393 11.15 -6.16 42.41
CA PRO A 393 12.14 -5.47 41.60
C PRO A 393 12.91 -4.44 42.44
N ASP A 394 14.20 -4.30 42.18
CA ASP A 394 15.04 -3.27 42.84
C ASP A 394 14.74 -1.85 42.30
N ASP A 395 15.26 -0.82 42.95
CA ASP A 395 15.01 0.58 42.58
C ASP A 395 15.41 0.92 41.13
N THR A 396 16.45 0.25 40.61
CA THR A 396 16.92 0.44 39.23
C THR A 396 15.93 -0.18 38.25
N GLN A 397 15.44 -1.38 38.55
CA GLN A 397 14.41 -2.08 37.77
C GLN A 397 13.08 -1.32 37.79
N VAL A 398 12.65 -0.83 38.94
CA VAL A 398 11.44 0.02 39.07
C VAL A 398 11.58 1.27 38.23
N SER A 399 12.71 1.98 38.33
CA SER A 399 12.97 3.19 37.56
C SER A 399 12.98 2.92 36.05
N LEU A 400 13.54 1.79 35.61
CA LEU A 400 13.50 1.38 34.22
C LEU A 400 12.07 1.15 33.74
N LEU A 401 11.26 0.37 34.48
CA LEU A 401 9.89 0.04 34.10
C LEU A 401 8.98 1.27 34.04
N LEU A 402 9.13 2.21 35.00
CA LEU A 402 8.40 3.47 34.98
C LEU A 402 8.73 4.33 33.75
N ARG A 403 9.98 4.34 33.27
CA ARG A 403 10.33 5.03 32.01
C ARG A 403 9.66 4.41 30.78
N GLN A 404 9.25 3.14 30.85
CA GLN A 404 8.57 2.44 29.75
C GLN A 404 7.03 2.49 29.86
N GLU A 405 6.47 3.24 30.81
CA GLU A 405 5.02 3.36 30.98
C GLU A 405 4.28 3.80 29.70
N PRO A 406 4.80 4.69 28.85
CA PRO A 406 4.17 5.02 27.56
C PRO A 406 4.02 3.80 26.63
N ILE A 407 5.03 2.92 26.58
CA ILE A 407 4.99 1.68 25.79
C ILE A 407 3.94 0.72 26.38
N VAL A 408 3.92 0.57 27.71
CA VAL A 408 2.93 -0.26 28.41
C VAL A 408 1.50 0.23 28.10
N HIS A 409 1.27 1.55 28.13
CA HIS A 409 -0.01 2.15 27.79
C HIS A 409 -0.41 1.83 26.34
N ALA A 410 0.50 2.00 25.37
CA ALA A 410 0.22 1.65 23.97
C ALA A 410 -0.14 0.17 23.78
N LEU A 411 0.52 -0.74 24.51
CA LEU A 411 0.23 -2.18 24.48
C LEU A 411 -1.14 -2.52 25.09
N ILE A 412 -1.52 -1.85 26.18
CA ILE A 412 -2.85 -2.00 26.79
C ILE A 412 -3.92 -1.47 25.83
N GLU A 413 -3.72 -0.29 25.27
CA GLU A 413 -4.63 0.29 24.28
C GLU A 413 -4.81 -0.64 23.07
N ALA A 414 -3.74 -1.23 22.54
CA ALA A 414 -3.79 -2.24 21.48
C ALA A 414 -4.66 -3.45 21.87
N ALA A 415 -4.49 -3.96 23.09
CA ALA A 415 -5.19 -5.14 23.58
C ALA A 415 -6.70 -4.95 23.76
N THR A 416 -7.17 -3.70 23.93
CA THR A 416 -8.61 -3.39 24.00
C THR A 416 -9.29 -3.38 22.63
N LEU A 417 -8.54 -3.31 21.53
CA LEU A 417 -9.09 -3.36 20.19
C LEU A 417 -9.50 -4.79 19.84
N ASP A 418 -10.55 -4.94 19.03
CA ASP A 418 -11.06 -6.26 18.61
C ASP A 418 -10.44 -6.74 17.31
N ARG A 419 -10.19 -5.82 16.37
CA ARG A 419 -9.53 -6.14 15.11
C ARG A 419 -8.02 -6.15 15.30
N CYS A 420 -7.38 -7.23 14.88
CA CYS A 420 -5.92 -7.33 14.79
C CYS A 420 -5.52 -8.02 13.48
N ASP A 421 -4.92 -7.28 12.56
CA ASP A 421 -4.42 -7.79 11.28
C ASP A 421 -2.95 -7.41 11.09
N PHE A 422 -2.06 -8.39 11.27
CA PHE A 422 -0.62 -8.24 11.09
C PHE A 422 -0.18 -8.28 9.62
N SER A 423 -1.11 -8.39 8.64
CA SER A 423 -0.77 -8.30 7.22
C SER A 423 -0.06 -6.98 6.87
N ILE A 424 -0.35 -5.91 7.64
CA ILE A 424 0.26 -4.58 7.53
C ILE A 424 1.78 -4.58 7.77
N ALA A 425 2.32 -5.60 8.44
CA ALA A 425 3.75 -5.70 8.72
C ALA A 425 4.58 -6.10 7.48
N GLY A 426 3.93 -6.37 6.33
CA GLY A 426 4.59 -6.54 5.04
C GLY A 426 5.48 -7.77 4.92
N ALA A 427 5.28 -8.80 5.75
CA ALA A 427 6.02 -10.05 5.63
C ALA A 427 5.55 -10.85 4.42
N ALA A 428 6.47 -11.15 3.49
CA ALA A 428 6.24 -12.11 2.42
C ALA A 428 5.70 -13.42 3.00
N ARG A 429 4.55 -13.91 2.55
CA ARG A 429 4.07 -15.23 2.96
C ARG A 429 4.40 -16.27 1.88
N PRO A 430 4.87 -17.47 2.25
CA PRO A 430 5.18 -17.94 3.59
C PRO A 430 6.51 -17.36 4.09
N ALA A 431 6.50 -16.68 5.25
CA ALA A 431 7.71 -16.22 5.92
C ALA A 431 8.08 -17.27 6.97
N ALA A 432 9.36 -17.66 7.00
CA ALA A 432 9.86 -18.53 8.06
C ALA A 432 9.66 -17.92 9.46
N LEU A 433 9.74 -16.59 9.56
CA LEU A 433 9.48 -15.85 10.80
C LEU A 433 9.02 -14.41 10.47
N PRO A 434 7.78 -14.01 10.80
CA PRO A 434 7.36 -12.62 10.70
C PRO A 434 8.24 -11.68 11.56
N PRO A 435 8.61 -10.49 11.06
CA PRO A 435 9.61 -9.61 11.67
C PRO A 435 9.17 -9.04 13.02
N TYR A 436 7.87 -8.97 13.30
CA TYR A 436 7.33 -8.43 14.55
C TYR A 436 7.37 -9.42 15.72
N LEU A 437 7.53 -10.73 15.48
CA LEU A 437 7.42 -11.73 16.54
C LEU A 437 8.49 -11.62 17.65
N PRO A 438 9.78 -11.33 17.36
CA PRO A 438 10.75 -11.03 18.41
C PRO A 438 10.29 -9.87 19.29
N GLY A 439 9.81 -8.78 18.68
CA GLY A 439 9.26 -7.62 19.38
C GLY A 439 8.04 -7.95 20.24
N MET A 440 7.10 -8.74 19.74
CA MET A 440 5.92 -9.17 20.49
C MET A 440 6.28 -9.92 21.77
N ARG A 441 7.34 -10.74 21.74
CA ARG A 441 7.84 -11.44 22.93
C ARG A 441 8.41 -10.48 23.96
N VAL A 442 9.16 -9.48 23.52
CA VAL A 442 9.69 -8.43 24.39
C VAL A 442 8.55 -7.59 24.99
N ALA A 443 7.55 -7.24 24.19
CA ALA A 443 6.36 -6.52 24.64
C ALA A 443 5.60 -7.30 25.73
N ALA A 444 5.42 -8.61 25.56
CA ALA A 444 4.83 -9.46 26.58
C ALA A 444 5.68 -9.51 27.87
N TRP A 445 7.01 -9.59 27.77
CA TRP A 445 7.89 -9.51 28.94
C TRP A 445 7.78 -8.16 29.65
N LEU A 446 7.66 -7.05 28.92
CA LEU A 446 7.46 -5.73 29.52
C LEU A 446 6.15 -5.68 30.32
N LEU A 447 5.03 -6.15 29.75
CA LEU A 447 3.75 -6.23 30.45
C LEU A 447 3.83 -7.11 31.70
N GLN A 448 4.50 -8.27 31.62
CA GLN A 448 4.70 -9.16 32.76
C GLN A 448 5.57 -8.53 33.85
N ALA A 449 6.69 -7.92 33.48
CA ALA A 449 7.59 -7.26 34.42
C ALA A 449 6.90 -6.09 35.14
N ASP A 450 6.13 -5.28 34.41
CA ASP A 450 5.36 -4.19 35.00
C ASP A 450 4.24 -4.71 35.91
N ALA A 451 3.57 -5.81 35.55
CA ALA A 451 2.60 -6.46 36.43
C ALA A 451 3.23 -6.96 37.74
N VAL A 452 4.43 -7.57 37.69
CA VAL A 452 5.19 -7.99 38.88
C VAL A 452 5.49 -6.79 39.78
N ARG A 453 6.00 -5.70 39.19
CA ARG A 453 6.25 -4.45 39.93
C ARG A 453 5.00 -3.95 40.65
N LEU A 454 3.86 -3.92 39.96
CA LEU A 454 2.59 -3.44 40.50
C LEU A 454 2.04 -4.35 41.61
N VAL A 455 2.20 -5.67 41.48
CA VAL A 455 1.84 -6.63 42.55
C VAL A 455 2.63 -6.35 43.82
N HIS A 456 3.96 -6.20 43.72
CA HIS A 456 4.81 -5.92 44.89
C HIS A 456 4.55 -4.52 45.48
N ALA A 457 4.03 -3.58 44.69
CA ALA A 457 3.57 -2.27 45.15
C ALA A 457 2.16 -2.28 45.76
N GLY A 458 1.45 -3.42 45.73
CA GLY A 458 0.06 -3.53 46.19
C GLY A 458 -1.00 -2.99 45.21
N GLU A 459 -0.61 -2.62 43.99
CA GLU A 459 -1.48 -2.11 42.91
C GLU A 459 -2.05 -3.26 42.06
N THR A 460 -2.76 -4.21 42.70
CA THR A 460 -3.17 -5.47 42.05
C THR A 460 -4.12 -5.28 40.86
N ASP A 461 -5.01 -4.29 40.89
CA ASP A 461 -5.91 -4.00 39.77
C ASP A 461 -5.15 -3.61 38.49
N ARG A 462 -4.13 -2.76 38.61
CA ARG A 462 -3.28 -2.37 37.47
C ARG A 462 -2.43 -3.54 37.00
N ALA A 463 -1.98 -4.42 37.89
CA ALA A 463 -1.26 -5.63 37.50
C ALA A 463 -2.15 -6.57 36.67
N VAL A 464 -3.41 -6.74 37.07
CA VAL A 464 -4.42 -7.53 36.36
C VAL A 464 -4.68 -6.94 34.97
N GLU A 465 -4.73 -5.62 34.82
CA GLU A 465 -4.86 -4.96 33.53
C GLU A 465 -3.72 -5.36 32.56
N ARG A 466 -2.45 -5.43 33.02
CA ARG A 466 -1.32 -5.87 32.18
C ARG A 466 -1.44 -7.35 31.80
N HIS A 467 -1.95 -8.19 32.70
CA HIS A 467 -2.20 -9.61 32.40
C HIS A 467 -3.35 -9.78 31.39
N VAL A 468 -4.44 -9.02 31.53
CA VAL A 468 -5.53 -8.96 30.55
C VAL A 468 -5.00 -8.55 29.18
N ALA A 469 -4.16 -7.51 29.12
CA ALA A 469 -3.54 -7.08 27.87
C ALA A 469 -2.67 -8.17 27.24
N SER A 470 -1.93 -8.93 28.06
CA SER A 470 -1.10 -10.03 27.60
C SER A 470 -1.93 -11.23 27.08
N TYR A 471 -3.03 -11.59 27.74
CA TYR A 471 -3.95 -12.62 27.22
C TYR A 471 -4.62 -12.19 25.91
N ARG A 472 -4.99 -10.91 25.77
CA ARG A 472 -5.49 -10.38 24.50
C ARG A 472 -4.45 -10.40 23.39
N MET A 473 -3.19 -10.09 23.71
CA MET A 473 -2.06 -10.24 22.79
C MET A 473 -1.91 -11.69 22.30
N VAL A 474 -2.08 -12.69 23.17
CA VAL A 474 -2.11 -14.12 22.79
C VAL A 474 -3.24 -14.40 21.80
N ALA A 475 -4.45 -13.93 22.08
CA ALA A 475 -5.60 -14.12 21.18
C ALA A 475 -5.38 -13.45 19.80
N HIS A 476 -4.82 -12.25 19.79
CA HIS A 476 -4.46 -11.54 18.57
C HIS A 476 -3.40 -12.29 17.74
N LEU A 477 -2.33 -12.79 18.36
CA LEU A 477 -1.33 -13.61 17.68
C LEU A 477 -1.89 -14.92 17.15
N ALA A 478 -2.79 -15.57 17.90
CA ALA A 478 -3.48 -16.78 17.45
C ALA A 478 -4.32 -16.52 16.19
N SER A 479 -4.85 -15.31 16.02
CA SER A 479 -5.69 -14.93 14.87
C SER A 479 -4.92 -14.57 13.58
N ASP A 480 -3.60 -14.40 13.62
CA ASP A 480 -2.77 -14.02 12.45
C ASP A 480 -2.68 -15.13 11.37
N ARG A 481 -3.03 -16.37 11.74
CA ARG A 481 -3.02 -17.56 10.88
C ARG A 481 -1.64 -17.83 10.27
N SER A 482 -0.57 -17.64 11.04
CA SER A 482 0.78 -18.11 10.68
C SER A 482 1.32 -19.03 11.76
N ILE A 483 2.03 -20.09 11.36
CA ILE A 483 2.55 -21.09 12.30
C ILE A 483 3.49 -20.46 13.34
N PRO A 484 4.42 -19.55 12.97
CA PRO A 484 5.27 -18.88 13.95
C PRO A 484 4.49 -18.01 14.96
N SER A 485 3.41 -17.36 14.54
CA SER A 485 2.54 -16.60 15.45
C SER A 485 1.80 -17.51 16.42
N SER A 486 1.28 -18.66 15.96
CA SER A 486 0.65 -19.67 16.84
C SER A 486 1.61 -20.23 17.89
N LEU A 487 2.85 -20.56 17.50
CA LEU A 487 3.89 -21.00 18.43
C LEU A 487 4.23 -19.92 19.46
N THR A 488 4.32 -18.67 19.02
CA THR A 488 4.59 -17.53 19.90
C THR A 488 3.43 -17.31 20.88
N ALA A 489 2.18 -17.31 20.39
CA ALA A 489 0.98 -17.20 21.21
C ALA A 489 0.92 -18.27 22.30
N HIS A 490 1.14 -19.54 21.93
CA HIS A 490 1.18 -20.66 22.87
C HIS A 490 2.29 -20.47 23.92
N ARG A 491 3.50 -20.07 23.50
CA ARG A 491 4.60 -19.86 24.46
C ARG A 491 4.29 -18.72 25.45
N LEU A 492 3.71 -17.61 24.97
CA LEU A 492 3.32 -16.49 25.82
C LEU A 492 2.22 -16.92 26.81
N PHE A 493 1.23 -17.69 26.35
CA PHE A 493 0.18 -18.23 27.21
C PHE A 493 0.74 -19.07 28.36
N LEU A 494 1.69 -19.98 28.10
CA LEU A 494 2.27 -20.83 29.15
C LEU A 494 2.99 -20.03 30.23
N ASN A 495 3.66 -18.94 29.86
CA ASN A 495 4.28 -18.04 30.82
C ASN A 495 3.21 -17.33 31.66
N LEU A 496 2.21 -16.73 31.01
CA LEU A 496 1.11 -15.99 31.68
C LEU A 496 0.27 -16.88 32.60
N ALA A 497 -0.02 -18.12 32.18
CA ALA A 497 -0.74 -19.09 33.00
C ALA A 497 0.05 -19.54 34.22
N THR A 498 1.38 -19.52 34.15
CA THR A 498 2.24 -19.80 35.30
C THR A 498 2.20 -18.65 36.30
N ASP A 499 2.30 -17.40 35.82
CA ASP A 499 2.25 -16.21 36.68
C ASP A 499 0.88 -16.05 37.35
N THR A 500 -0.21 -16.16 36.55
CA THR A 500 -1.58 -16.06 37.05
C THR A 500 -1.86 -17.09 38.14
N ARG A 501 -1.42 -18.35 37.95
CA ARG A 501 -1.59 -19.42 38.95
C ARG A 501 -0.88 -19.08 40.25
N ARG A 502 0.37 -18.59 40.18
CA ARG A 502 1.14 -18.17 41.35
C ARG A 502 0.42 -17.05 42.11
N PHE A 503 -0.08 -16.04 41.41
CA PHE A 503 -0.82 -14.95 42.05
C PHE A 503 -2.11 -15.44 42.73
N VAL A 504 -2.79 -16.45 42.18
CA VAL A 504 -3.94 -17.10 42.83
C VAL A 504 -3.50 -17.90 44.06
N GLU A 505 -2.47 -18.75 43.94
CA GLU A 505 -1.96 -19.60 45.03
C GLU A 505 -1.47 -18.80 46.23
N HIS A 506 -0.87 -17.63 46.00
CA HIS A 506 -0.41 -16.73 47.05
C HIS A 506 -1.48 -15.77 47.59
N GLY A 507 -2.74 -15.87 47.11
CA GLY A 507 -3.83 -15.01 47.57
C GLY A 507 -3.68 -13.54 47.17
N ILE A 508 -2.86 -13.24 46.15
CA ILE A 508 -2.64 -11.89 45.63
C ILE A 508 -3.87 -11.42 44.85
N LEU A 509 -4.53 -12.32 44.10
CA LEU A 509 -5.73 -11.99 43.32
C LEU A 509 -7.03 -12.26 44.09
N VAL A 510 -7.89 -11.25 44.15
CA VAL A 510 -9.25 -11.38 44.69
C VAL A 510 -10.24 -11.95 43.67
N SER A 511 -11.45 -12.34 44.10
CA SER A 511 -12.46 -12.95 43.21
C SER A 511 -12.78 -12.13 41.95
N PRO A 512 -13.03 -10.81 42.01
CA PRO A 512 -13.33 -10.02 40.81
C PRO A 512 -12.20 -10.02 39.77
N GLN A 513 -10.95 -10.01 40.24
CA GLN A 513 -9.76 -10.06 39.38
C GLN A 513 -9.62 -11.44 38.72
N ARG A 514 -9.91 -12.52 39.46
CA ARG A 514 -9.93 -13.89 38.93
C ARG A 514 -11.01 -14.06 37.86
N GLU A 515 -12.20 -13.50 38.08
CA GLU A 515 -13.29 -13.49 37.09
C GLU A 515 -12.89 -12.72 35.82
N THR A 516 -12.24 -11.57 35.97
CA THR A 516 -11.77 -10.76 34.84
C THR A 516 -10.75 -11.51 33.97
N LEU A 517 -9.80 -12.21 34.58
CA LEU A 517 -8.82 -13.04 33.86
C LEU A 517 -9.47 -14.28 33.24
N GLY A 518 -10.41 -14.92 33.95
CA GLY A 518 -11.20 -16.04 33.44
C GLY A 518 -11.95 -15.69 32.16
N ALA A 519 -12.59 -14.52 32.13
CA ALA A 519 -13.29 -14.02 30.94
C ALA A 519 -12.37 -13.82 29.73
N GLN A 520 -11.06 -13.56 29.91
CA GLN A 520 -10.12 -13.51 28.79
C GLN A 520 -9.71 -14.90 28.30
N LEU A 521 -9.62 -15.88 29.19
CA LEU A 521 -9.37 -17.27 28.82
C LEU A 521 -10.52 -17.85 28.00
N ASP A 522 -11.77 -17.51 28.35
CA ASP A 522 -12.97 -17.94 27.63
C ASP A 522 -13.05 -17.41 26.20
N ARG A 523 -12.29 -16.34 25.87
CA ARG A 523 -12.19 -15.82 24.50
C ARG A 523 -11.28 -16.67 23.60
N LEU A 524 -10.41 -17.50 24.16
CA LEU A 524 -9.61 -18.44 23.38
C LEU A 524 -10.51 -19.60 22.94
N THR A 525 -10.47 -19.94 21.65
CA THR A 525 -11.34 -21.02 21.16
C THR A 525 -10.91 -22.35 21.77
N GLN A 526 -11.86 -23.16 22.26
CA GLN A 526 -11.51 -24.45 22.89
C GLN A 526 -10.88 -25.44 21.91
N ALA A 527 -11.29 -25.41 20.64
CA ALA A 527 -10.81 -26.33 19.61
C ALA A 527 -9.41 -25.97 19.09
N ASP A 528 -9.07 -24.68 19.04
CA ASP A 528 -7.79 -24.20 18.51
C ASP A 528 -7.37 -22.89 19.22
N PRO A 529 -7.01 -22.94 20.52
CA PRO A 529 -6.80 -21.74 21.33
C PRO A 529 -5.64 -20.86 20.83
N PHE A 530 -4.75 -21.42 20.03
CA PHE A 530 -3.56 -20.73 19.50
C PHE A 530 -3.54 -20.64 17.96
N GLY A 531 -4.61 -21.03 17.28
CA GLY A 531 -4.77 -20.86 15.82
C GLY A 531 -3.93 -21.77 14.94
N TYR A 532 -3.44 -22.91 15.46
CA TYR A 532 -2.60 -23.85 14.69
C TYR A 532 -3.32 -24.43 13.48
N LEU A 533 -4.58 -24.83 13.61
CA LEU A 533 -5.34 -25.44 12.51
C LEU A 533 -5.55 -24.42 11.39
N GLN A 534 -5.92 -23.19 11.75
CA GLN A 534 -6.10 -22.11 10.78
C GLN A 534 -4.78 -21.73 10.11
N ALA A 535 -3.68 -21.68 10.87
CA ALA A 535 -2.35 -21.40 10.34
C ALA A 535 -1.90 -22.49 9.34
N ILE A 536 -2.02 -23.77 9.68
CA ILE A 536 -1.66 -24.88 8.79
C ILE A 536 -2.51 -24.86 7.51
N ALA A 537 -3.81 -24.62 7.61
CA ALA A 537 -4.69 -24.54 6.46
C ALA A 537 -4.29 -23.40 5.50
N ARG A 538 -3.93 -22.23 6.04
CA ARG A 538 -3.47 -21.08 5.25
C ARG A 538 -2.12 -21.33 4.60
N GLU A 539 -1.13 -21.81 5.36
CA GLU A 539 0.22 -22.12 4.83
C GLU A 539 0.16 -23.17 3.71
N ARG A 540 -0.71 -24.18 3.84
CA ARG A 540 -0.97 -25.14 2.76
C ARG A 540 -1.52 -24.48 1.50
N ALA A 541 -2.48 -23.56 1.65
CA ALA A 541 -3.04 -22.83 0.52
C ALA A 541 -2.01 -21.92 -0.16
N ASP A 542 -1.15 -21.27 0.63
CA ASP A 542 -0.09 -20.40 0.10
C ASP A 542 1.03 -21.21 -0.58
N LEU A 543 1.42 -22.35 -0.02
CA LEU A 543 2.36 -23.28 -0.67
C LEU A 543 1.80 -23.87 -1.97
N ALA A 544 0.51 -24.21 -2.01
CA ALA A 544 -0.14 -24.72 -3.22
C ALA A 544 -0.08 -23.71 -4.38
N LYS A 545 -0.11 -22.41 -4.09
CA LYS A 545 0.08 -21.35 -5.11
C LYS A 545 1.51 -21.22 -5.60
N GLN A 546 2.49 -21.67 -4.82
CA GLN A 546 3.92 -21.57 -5.16
C GLN A 546 4.45 -22.77 -5.91
N ILE A 547 3.85 -23.93 -5.72
CA ILE A 547 4.20 -25.13 -6.47
C ILE A 547 3.72 -24.90 -7.91
N PRO A 548 4.62 -24.78 -8.91
CA PRO A 548 4.21 -24.68 -10.29
C PRO A 548 3.36 -25.91 -10.60
N THR A 549 2.16 -25.72 -11.12
CA THR A 549 1.36 -26.84 -11.61
C THR A 549 2.23 -27.58 -12.63
N PRO A 550 2.54 -28.87 -12.43
CA PRO A 550 3.38 -29.59 -13.37
C PRO A 550 2.75 -29.47 -14.75
N ARG A 551 3.51 -28.93 -15.72
CA ARG A 551 3.10 -28.97 -17.12
C ARG A 551 2.98 -30.44 -17.50
N ILE A 552 1.75 -30.88 -17.70
CA ILE A 552 1.48 -32.15 -18.36
C ILE A 552 1.69 -31.83 -19.84
N ASP A 553 2.93 -32.05 -20.31
CA ASP A 553 3.30 -31.97 -21.72
C ASP A 553 2.67 -33.14 -22.50
#